data_AF-R1ICU3-F1
#
_entry.id   AF-R1ICU3-F1
#
_cell.length_a   1.000
_cell.length_b   1.000
_cell.length_c   1.000
_cell.angle_alpha   90.00
_cell.angle_beta   90.00
_cell.angle_gamma   90.00
#
_symmetry.space_group_name_H-M   'P 1'
#
loop_
_entity.id
_entity.type
_entity.pdbx_description
1 polymer ?
#
loop_
_entity_poly.entity_id
_entity_poly.type
_entity_poly.pdbx_seq_one_letter_code
_entity_poly.pdbx_strand_id
1 'polypeptide(L)'
;MSQVNYPAVVHAPHFVVEKLTARGRLQRLSARVYSSREDAETWASVLRGAGDVVFITEYGVAYYARCVVCGEYPDHERMRFVDWAELVQYLAQEPGWRSTSEQLVFCPHHRPAGATE
;
A
#
# COMPACT_ATOMS: atom_id res chain seq x y z
N MET A 1 22.86 14.04 13.71
CA MET A 1 21.69 13.14 13.75
C MET A 1 21.68 12.37 12.44
N SER A 2 21.65 11.04 12.49
CA SER A 2 21.52 10.22 11.28
C SER A 2 20.17 10.51 10.62
N GLN A 3 20.20 10.90 9.35
CA GLN A 3 18.99 11.10 8.55
C GLN A 3 18.37 9.72 8.31
N VAL A 4 17.26 9.42 8.97
CA VAL A 4 16.51 8.18 8.74
C VAL A 4 15.80 8.32 7.41
N ASN A 5 16.06 7.41 6.48
CA ASN A 5 15.35 7.31 5.21
C ASN A 5 14.21 6.29 5.38
N TYR A 6 12.98 6.72 5.10
CA TYR A 6 11.80 5.88 5.14
C TYR A 6 11.43 5.44 3.72
N PRO A 7 11.96 4.33 3.21
CA PRO A 7 11.75 3.95 1.81
C PRO A 7 10.26 3.69 1.56
N ALA A 8 9.76 4.13 0.40
CA ALA A 8 8.41 3.80 -0.04
C ALA A 8 8.34 2.33 -0.49
N VAL A 9 9.44 1.76 -0.97
CA VAL A 9 9.51 0.36 -1.39
C VAL A 9 10.04 -0.51 -0.24
N VAL A 10 9.30 -1.54 0.13
CA VAL A 10 9.72 -2.49 1.15
C VAL A 10 9.70 -3.90 0.57
N HIS A 11 10.88 -4.52 0.52
CA HIS A 11 11.06 -5.90 0.07
C HIS A 11 10.92 -6.85 1.27
N ALA A 12 9.68 -7.28 1.51
CA ALA A 12 9.32 -8.27 2.52
C ALA A 12 8.02 -8.95 2.12
N PRO A 13 7.68 -10.13 2.70
CA PRO A 13 6.39 -10.75 2.48
C PRO A 13 5.23 -9.83 2.93
N HIS A 14 4.31 -9.60 2.01
CA HIS A 14 3.04 -8.90 2.23
C HIS A 14 1.90 -9.73 1.65
N PHE A 15 0.70 -9.55 2.18
CA PHE A 15 -0.42 -10.44 1.89
C PHE A 15 -1.64 -9.65 1.46
N VAL A 16 -2.36 -10.17 0.48
CA VAL A 16 -3.63 -9.64 0.00
C VAL A 16 -4.68 -10.72 0.12
N VAL A 17 -5.88 -10.33 0.56
CA VAL A 17 -7.05 -11.21 0.56
C VAL A 17 -7.90 -10.91 -0.69
N GLU A 18 -8.09 -11.93 -1.52
CA GLU A 18 -8.81 -11.86 -2.79
C GLU A 18 -10.04 -12.76 -2.74
N LYS A 19 -11.16 -12.29 -3.29
CA LYS A 19 -12.40 -13.07 -3.40
C LYS A 19 -12.52 -13.71 -4.76
N LEU A 20 -12.98 -14.94 -4.80
CA LEU A 20 -13.41 -15.59 -6.03
C LEU A 20 -14.78 -15.05 -6.44
N THR A 21 -14.81 -14.34 -7.57
CA THR A 21 -16.04 -13.87 -8.19
C THR A 21 -16.84 -15.04 -8.76
N ALA A 22 -18.14 -14.83 -9.01
CA ALA A 22 -19.01 -15.82 -9.66
C ALA A 22 -18.52 -16.27 -11.05
N ARG A 23 -17.65 -15.48 -11.69
CA ARG A 23 -17.01 -15.81 -12.98
C ARG A 23 -15.70 -16.60 -12.82
N GLY A 24 -15.38 -17.06 -11.61
CA GLY A 24 -14.16 -17.81 -11.32
C GLY A 24 -12.88 -16.98 -11.34
N ARG A 25 -12.98 -15.64 -11.28
CA ARG A 25 -11.81 -14.75 -11.22
C ARG A 25 -11.54 -14.30 -9.80
N LEU A 26 -10.26 -14.22 -9.42
CA LEU A 26 -9.86 -13.57 -8.18
C LEU A 26 -9.98 -12.05 -8.33
N GLN A 27 -10.59 -11.42 -7.33
CA GLN A 27 -10.74 -9.98 -7.24
C GLN A 27 -10.37 -9.53 -5.84
N ARG A 28 -9.45 -8.56 -5.77
CA ARG A 28 -9.13 -7.87 -4.52
C ARG A 28 -10.36 -7.08 -4.05
N LEU A 29 -10.80 -7.35 -2.82
CA LEU A 29 -11.97 -6.68 -2.21
C LEU A 29 -11.64 -5.35 -1.53
N SER A 30 -10.37 -5.16 -1.19
CA SER A 30 -9.89 -4.00 -0.43
C SER A 30 -8.49 -3.65 -0.88
N ALA A 31 -8.16 -2.35 -0.94
CA ALA A 31 -6.79 -1.90 -1.14
C ALA A 31 -5.83 -2.34 -0.01
N ARG A 32 -6.35 -2.94 1.07
CA ARG A 32 -5.57 -3.34 2.22
C ARG A 32 -4.57 -4.46 1.89
N VAL A 33 -3.30 -4.13 2.04
CA VAL A 33 -2.17 -5.06 2.01
C VAL A 33 -1.68 -5.26 3.44
N TYR A 34 -1.61 -6.51 3.86
CA TYR A 34 -1.24 -6.93 5.22
C TYR A 34 0.27 -7.19 5.31
N SER A 35 0.87 -6.79 6.43
CA SER A 35 2.30 -7.04 6.72
C SER A 35 2.56 -8.42 7.33
N SER A 36 1.51 -9.15 7.71
CA SER A 36 1.61 -10.51 8.25
C SER A 36 0.55 -11.42 7.64
N ARG A 37 0.88 -12.70 7.54
CA ARG A 37 -0.07 -13.73 7.08
C ARG A 37 -1.20 -13.92 8.08
N GLU A 38 -0.90 -13.80 9.36
CA GLU A 38 -1.87 -13.94 10.45
C GLU A 38 -2.98 -12.89 10.34
N ASP A 39 -2.63 -11.60 10.17
CA ASP A 39 -3.62 -10.54 10.00
C ASP A 39 -4.50 -10.77 8.75
N ALA A 40 -3.88 -11.24 7.66
CA ALA A 40 -4.60 -11.59 6.44
C ALA A 40 -5.56 -12.77 6.66
N GLU A 41 -5.17 -13.79 7.43
CA GLU A 41 -6.02 -14.93 7.78
C GLU A 41 -7.16 -14.53 8.73
N THR A 42 -6.92 -13.63 9.67
CA THR A 42 -7.99 -13.07 10.53
C THR A 42 -9.06 -12.40 9.66
N TRP A 43 -8.65 -11.56 8.72
CA TRP A 43 -9.59 -10.91 7.81
C TRP A 43 -10.26 -11.91 6.85
N ALA A 44 -9.51 -12.84 6.29
CA ALA A 44 -10.06 -13.89 5.42
C ALA A 44 -11.10 -14.74 6.15
N SER A 45 -10.91 -15.02 7.44
CA SER A 45 -11.86 -15.77 8.26
C SER A 45 -13.19 -15.03 8.45
N VAL A 46 -13.17 -13.70 8.61
CA VAL A 46 -14.39 -12.87 8.65
C VAL A 46 -15.17 -13.01 7.33
N LEU A 47 -14.49 -12.92 6.19
CA LEU A 47 -15.12 -13.04 4.87
C LEU A 47 -15.66 -14.45 4.62
N ARG A 48 -14.90 -15.49 4.98
CA ARG A 48 -15.36 -16.90 4.90
C ARG A 48 -16.60 -17.12 5.76
N GLY A 49 -16.65 -16.53 6.96
CA GLY A 49 -17.82 -16.57 7.84
C GLY A 49 -19.05 -15.90 7.23
N ALA A 50 -18.87 -14.92 6.34
CA ALA A 50 -19.94 -14.30 5.56
C ALA A 50 -20.34 -15.10 4.30
N GLY A 51 -19.72 -16.26 4.04
CA GLY A 51 -20.01 -17.13 2.90
C GLY A 51 -19.12 -16.90 1.67
N ASP A 52 -18.09 -16.06 1.76
CA ASP A 52 -17.21 -15.77 0.63
C ASP A 52 -16.12 -16.83 0.45
N VAL A 53 -15.85 -17.19 -0.81
CA VAL A 53 -14.68 -17.98 -1.18
C VAL A 53 -13.51 -17.02 -1.40
N VAL A 54 -12.51 -17.07 -0.53
CA VAL A 54 -11.37 -16.16 -0.55
C VAL A 54 -10.03 -16.88 -0.53
N PHE A 55 -9.03 -16.25 -1.14
CA PHE A 55 -7.66 -16.70 -1.26
C PHE A 55 -6.72 -15.65 -0.68
N ILE A 56 -5.58 -16.10 -0.18
CA ILE A 56 -4.51 -15.22 0.31
C ILE A 56 -3.34 -15.34 -0.66
N THR A 57 -2.97 -14.20 -1.24
CA THR A 57 -1.87 -14.10 -2.20
C THR A 57 -0.72 -13.35 -1.53
N GLU A 58 0.48 -13.92 -1.62
CA GLU A 58 1.72 -13.34 -1.09
C GLU A 58 2.44 -12.51 -2.17
N TYR A 59 2.93 -11.34 -1.77
CA TYR A 59 3.73 -10.43 -2.58
C TYR A 59 5.06 -10.17 -1.87
N GLY A 60 6.18 -10.28 -2.59
CA GLY A 60 7.52 -10.03 -2.03
C GLY A 60 7.90 -8.55 -1.91
N VAL A 61 7.03 -7.64 -2.36
CA VAL A 61 7.21 -6.20 -2.30
C VAL A 61 5.88 -5.53 -1.96
N ALA A 62 5.95 -4.44 -1.19
CA ALA A 62 4.85 -3.51 -1.06
C ALA A 62 5.36 -2.07 -1.09
N TYR A 63 4.47 -1.20 -1.53
CA TYR A 63 4.69 0.22 -1.68
C TYR A 63 3.91 0.98 -0.61
N TYR A 64 4.60 1.82 0.14
CA TYR A 64 4.09 2.57 1.27
C TYR A 64 3.98 4.04 0.86
N ALA A 65 2.79 4.62 1.01
CA ALA A 65 2.55 6.04 0.82
C ALA A 65 3.11 6.83 2.03
N ARG A 66 4.41 6.74 2.30
CA ARG A 66 5.04 7.43 3.43
C ARG A 66 6.15 8.37 2.99
N CYS A 67 6.25 9.51 3.63
CA CYS A 67 7.30 10.47 3.31
C CYS A 67 8.69 9.88 3.60
N VAL A 68 9.58 9.95 2.61
CA VAL A 68 10.97 9.47 2.71
C VAL A 68 11.77 10.16 3.82
N VAL A 69 11.40 11.39 4.19
CA VAL A 69 12.09 12.21 5.19
C VAL A 69 11.55 12.01 6.60
N CYS A 70 10.23 12.11 6.80
CA CYS A 70 9.62 12.05 8.14
C CYS A 70 8.85 10.75 8.44
N GLY A 71 8.60 9.90 7.45
CA GLY A 71 7.86 8.65 7.62
C GLY A 71 6.34 8.81 7.84
N GLU A 72 5.82 10.04 7.76
CA GLU A 72 4.39 10.33 7.83
C GLU A 72 3.63 9.71 6.66
N TYR A 73 2.35 9.46 6.86
CA TYR A 73 1.41 8.95 5.85
C TYR A 73 0.33 10.01 5.56
N PRO A 74 -0.27 10.02 4.36
CA PRO A 74 -1.39 10.89 4.02
C PRO A 74 -2.65 10.54 4.83
N ASP A 75 -2.79 9.27 5.20
CA ASP A 75 -3.94 8.73 5.92
C ASP A 75 -3.56 8.07 7.26
N HIS A 76 -4.57 7.88 8.10
CA HIS A 76 -4.43 7.20 9.40
C HIS A 76 -4.34 5.68 9.28
N GLU A 77 -4.81 5.10 8.17
CA GLU A 77 -4.83 3.65 7.93
C GLU A 77 -3.45 3.10 7.53
N ARG A 78 -2.54 3.99 7.13
CA ARG A 78 -1.19 3.72 6.64
C ARG A 78 -1.24 2.73 5.48
N MET A 79 -2.02 3.09 4.46
CA MET A 79 -2.25 2.24 3.31
C MET A 79 -0.96 1.80 2.62
N ARG A 80 -1.03 0.60 2.05
CA ARG A 80 0.04 -0.11 1.36
C ARG A 80 -0.50 -0.62 0.04
N PHE A 81 0.34 -0.66 -0.97
CA PHE A 81 -0.04 -1.00 -2.33
C PHE A 81 0.85 -2.14 -2.84
N VAL A 82 0.33 -3.01 -3.70
CA VAL A 82 1.17 -4.07 -4.30
C VAL A 82 1.94 -3.58 -5.51
N ASP A 83 1.55 -2.43 -6.05
CA ASP A 83 2.06 -1.85 -7.27
C ASP A 83 2.33 -0.35 -7.09
N TRP A 84 3.37 0.14 -7.74
CA TRP A 84 3.77 1.54 -7.66
C TRP A 84 2.74 2.46 -8.33
N ALA A 85 2.15 2.05 -9.46
CA ALA A 85 1.14 2.85 -10.14
C ALA A 85 -0.14 3.00 -9.30
N GLU A 86 -0.54 1.97 -8.55
CA GLU A 86 -1.65 2.08 -7.58
C GLU A 86 -1.35 3.15 -6.52
N LEU A 87 -0.12 3.17 -5.97
CA LEU A 87 0.30 4.19 -5.01
C LEU A 87 0.30 5.59 -5.63
N VAL A 88 0.82 5.75 -6.86
CA VAL A 88 0.87 7.05 -7.55
C VAL A 88 -0.56 7.57 -7.80
N GLN A 89 -1.47 6.70 -8.23
CA GLN A 89 -2.88 7.07 -8.41
C GLN A 89 -3.54 7.50 -7.10
N TYR A 90 -3.22 6.83 -6.00
CA TYR A 90 -3.67 7.23 -4.67
C TYR A 90 -3.12 8.61 -4.29
N LEU A 91 -1.82 8.83 -4.39
CA LEU A 91 -1.19 10.11 -4.03
C LEU A 91 -1.65 11.29 -4.91
N ALA A 92 -2.10 11.03 -6.14
CA ALA A 92 -2.70 12.05 -7.01
C ALA A 92 -3.99 12.66 -6.40
N GLN A 93 -4.63 11.95 -5.47
CA GLN A 93 -5.82 12.41 -4.75
C GLN A 93 -5.48 13.11 -3.42
N GLU A 94 -4.21 13.05 -2.98
CA GLU A 94 -3.76 13.56 -1.68
C GLU A 94 -3.08 14.93 -1.81
N PRO A 95 -3.72 16.04 -1.38
CA PRO A 95 -3.22 17.38 -1.62
C PRO A 95 -1.81 17.62 -1.08
N GLY A 96 -0.90 18.07 -1.95
CA GLY A 96 0.47 18.42 -1.60
C GLY A 96 1.43 17.24 -1.45
N TRP A 97 0.94 16.00 -1.50
CA TRP A 97 1.79 14.82 -1.60
C TRP A 97 2.36 14.66 -3.00
N ARG A 98 3.57 14.11 -3.10
CA ARG A 98 4.29 13.92 -4.36
C ARG A 98 5.06 12.61 -4.37
N SER A 99 5.15 12.01 -5.55
CA SER A 99 5.99 10.85 -5.84
C SER A 99 7.00 11.16 -6.95
N THR A 100 8.11 10.43 -7.05
CA THR A 100 9.09 10.56 -8.14
C THR A 100 9.29 9.26 -8.92
N SER A 101 9.95 9.33 -10.07
CA SER A 101 10.34 8.17 -10.90
C SER A 101 11.24 7.18 -10.16
N GLU A 102 12.03 7.66 -9.20
CA GLU A 102 12.93 6.86 -8.35
C GLU A 102 12.19 6.19 -7.19
N GLN A 103 10.85 6.20 -7.21
CA GLN A 103 9.99 5.61 -6.19
C GLN A 103 10.16 6.23 -4.80
N LEU A 104 10.36 7.55 -4.77
CA LEU A 104 10.35 8.34 -3.54
C LEU A 104 8.99 8.99 -3.33
N VAL A 105 8.59 9.17 -2.08
CA VAL A 105 7.34 9.84 -1.69
C VAL A 105 7.66 10.98 -0.72
N PHE A 106 7.01 12.13 -0.90
CA PHE A 106 7.21 13.32 -0.09
C PHE A 106 5.88 13.87 0.42
N CYS A 107 5.83 14.22 1.71
CA CYS A 107 4.70 14.96 2.28
C CYS A 107 4.77 16.45 1.90
N PRO A 108 3.69 17.23 2.12
CA PRO A 108 3.65 18.66 1.78
C PRO A 108 4.77 19.49 2.38
N HIS A 109 5.31 19.09 3.54
CA HIS A 109 6.38 19.80 4.25
C HIS A 109 7.79 19.52 3.71
N HIS A 110 8.00 18.35 3.09
CA HIS A 110 9.32 17.89 2.65
C HIS A 110 9.43 17.77 1.13
N ARG A 111 8.40 18.17 0.38
CA ARG A 111 8.43 18.13 -1.09
C ARG A 111 9.59 18.98 -1.64
N PRO A 112 10.34 18.48 -2.64
CA PRO A 112 11.38 19.26 -3.28
C PRO A 112 10.79 20.52 -3.93
N ALA A 113 11.45 21.65 -3.78
CA ALA A 113 11.12 22.84 -4.54
C ALA A 113 11.51 22.60 -6.01
N GLY A 114 10.53 22.50 -6.90
CA GLY A 114 10.77 22.43 -8.35
C GLY A 114 10.53 21.08 -9.05
N ALA A 115 9.87 20.11 -8.41
CA ALA A 115 9.33 18.96 -9.15
C ALA A 115 8.08 19.42 -9.92
N THR A 116 8.30 19.95 -11.13
CA THR A 116 7.26 20.33 -12.10
C THR A 116 6.46 19.12 -12.56
N GLU A 117 5.16 19.36 -12.81
CA GLU A 117 4.21 18.45 -13.46
C GLU A 117 4.65 17.98 -14.84
#